data_AF-D1AS62-F1
#
_entry.id   AF-D1AS62-F1
#
_cell.length_a   1.000
_cell.length_b   1.000
_cell.length_c   1.000
_cell.angle_alpha   90.00
_cell.angle_beta   90.00
_cell.angle_gamma   90.00
#
_symmetry.space_group_name_H-M   'P 1'
#
loop_
_entity.id
_entity.type
_entity.pdbx_description
1 polymer ?
#
loop_
_entity_poly.entity_id
_entity_poly.type
_entity_poly.pdbx_seq_one_letter_code
_entity_poly.pdbx_strand_id
1 'polypeptide(L)'
;MKNLTKTIVSIFAAALLLVLCVVAGAVAAVVVPMYFLCALAFYAFELCVAGAKDAENAVRDNLGIAHNKAVVFEVASDMPRGIKLHDIASGQCSEYRDIALQDVLRHASYDEKTSKYFFPLHREPALLVSGSGQYFFGHGETLYPVRPPASRPAYIFPPHRRRSFLNYTWMKSESDCEPVDSERAVREVVLKTDFVVTEPRSNDVKLQSDVGGSGISRVRIIAPSVVLSRTMRMIPTRVALLSPYVVPYHSESVFLRRYTALARAGVCKSGKLSEVFAFDVFKNIAQLTHILTHNRSALSELDAEFLDNSIKLAVCALEDGTLKYDAAAFAQYTRNMLLLLGLSQSNNAMFKPLTKQGKLWITSEFIYSREFQDAMISAAVASMRDSVDQGIVSREDIMENMPYLCKQISGLCEAVYTVVRAANYNNGTCEEYSLSDLTLFNIISVLNSGCSPHNLQLSSIDESSVFHSMSDVEVLRFDKLKEDALRASHQSHGDDVHSMYDMGRRVLRDRYCSDIIAYLAAHSIKRTSVRAGTMSTLCENEVLDNAIADYLQTDSVLRNHAFARNAKLELADKQECEISCDVQAEVCVFPELEYATPRSDTSLDAPKVAEVRAERRAAGLSPGAASA
;
A
#
# COMPACT_ATOMS: atom_id res chain seq x y z
N MET A 1 -81.43 -38.43 -51.93
CA MET A 1 -80.08 -38.09 -52.41
C MET A 1 -79.26 -37.19 -51.46
N LYS A 2 -79.80 -36.16 -50.79
CA LYS A 2 -79.01 -35.23 -49.93
C LYS A 2 -78.34 -35.86 -48.68
N ASN A 3 -78.92 -36.92 -48.10
CA ASN A 3 -78.37 -37.56 -46.89
C ASN A 3 -77.18 -38.49 -47.19
N LEU A 4 -77.14 -39.09 -48.38
CA LEU A 4 -76.05 -40.00 -48.77
C LEU A 4 -74.75 -39.21 -49.03
N THR A 5 -74.86 -38.05 -49.68
CA THR A 5 -73.72 -37.16 -49.98
C THR A 5 -73.12 -36.55 -48.70
N LYS A 6 -73.95 -36.15 -47.71
CA LYS A 6 -73.45 -35.67 -46.40
C LYS A 6 -72.70 -36.76 -45.63
N THR A 7 -73.19 -38.00 -45.68
CA THR A 7 -72.58 -39.12 -44.96
C THR A 7 -71.23 -39.49 -45.60
N ILE A 8 -71.15 -39.52 -46.92
CA ILE A 8 -69.89 -39.78 -47.65
C ILE A 8 -68.86 -38.67 -47.40
N VAL A 9 -69.26 -37.40 -47.46
CA VAL A 9 -68.35 -36.27 -47.17
C VAL A 9 -67.88 -36.29 -45.71
N SER A 10 -68.75 -36.65 -44.75
CA SER A 10 -68.36 -36.81 -43.35
C SER A 10 -67.37 -37.95 -43.13
N ILE A 11 -67.53 -39.08 -43.83
CA ILE A 11 -66.61 -40.22 -43.75
C ILE A 11 -65.26 -39.86 -44.36
N PHE A 12 -65.25 -39.19 -45.52
CA PHE A 12 -64.02 -38.72 -46.15
C PHE A 12 -63.31 -37.66 -45.30
N ALA A 13 -64.04 -36.72 -44.70
CA ALA A 13 -63.45 -35.73 -43.79
C ALA A 13 -62.86 -36.39 -42.53
N ALA A 14 -63.55 -37.38 -41.95
CA ALA A 14 -63.04 -38.13 -40.81
C ALA A 14 -61.79 -38.97 -41.16
N ALA A 15 -61.78 -39.61 -42.33
CA ALA A 15 -60.62 -40.36 -42.82
C ALA A 15 -59.42 -39.44 -43.08
N LEU A 16 -59.65 -38.25 -43.65
CA LEU A 16 -58.59 -37.28 -43.94
C LEU A 16 -58.03 -36.66 -42.65
N LEU A 17 -58.87 -36.42 -41.64
CA LEU A 17 -58.45 -36.02 -40.29
C LEU A 17 -57.64 -37.11 -39.60
N LEU A 18 -58.02 -38.38 -39.73
CA LEU A 18 -57.24 -39.50 -39.19
C LEU A 18 -55.88 -39.63 -39.87
N VAL A 19 -55.81 -39.50 -41.20
CA VAL A 19 -54.53 -39.50 -41.93
C VAL A 19 -53.65 -38.32 -41.52
N LEU A 20 -54.22 -37.11 -41.37
CA LEU A 20 -53.51 -35.95 -40.86
C LEU A 20 -53.00 -36.15 -39.43
N CYS A 21 -53.78 -36.80 -38.56
CA CYS A 21 -53.35 -37.13 -37.19
C CYS A 21 -52.22 -38.16 -37.18
N VAL A 22 -52.26 -39.16 -38.07
CA VAL A 22 -51.20 -40.17 -38.19
C VAL A 22 -49.91 -39.54 -38.73
N VAL A 23 -49.99 -38.67 -39.73
CA VAL A 23 -48.84 -37.96 -40.28
C VAL A 23 -48.26 -36.99 -39.24
N ALA A 24 -49.10 -36.21 -38.55
CA ALA A 24 -48.65 -35.33 -37.47
C ALA A 24 -48.02 -36.11 -36.31
N GLY A 25 -48.60 -37.26 -35.93
CA GLY A 25 -48.05 -38.16 -34.92
C GLY A 25 -46.71 -38.76 -35.32
N ALA A 26 -46.56 -39.17 -36.58
CA ALA A 26 -45.30 -39.71 -37.11
C ALA A 26 -44.21 -38.64 -37.20
N VAL A 27 -44.55 -37.43 -37.66
CA VAL A 27 -43.62 -36.29 -37.68
C VAL A 27 -43.20 -35.93 -36.26
N ALA A 28 -44.13 -35.85 -35.30
CA ALA A 28 -43.80 -35.62 -33.90
C ALA A 28 -42.90 -36.73 -33.32
N ALA A 29 -43.18 -37.99 -33.62
CA ALA A 29 -42.40 -39.13 -33.13
C ALA A 29 -40.95 -39.16 -33.67
N VAL A 30 -40.66 -38.53 -34.81
CA VAL A 30 -39.31 -38.43 -35.37
C VAL A 30 -38.62 -37.13 -34.93
N VAL A 31 -39.37 -36.03 -34.90
CA VAL A 31 -38.83 -34.69 -34.62
C VAL A 31 -38.54 -34.50 -33.13
N VAL A 32 -39.39 -35.00 -32.23
CA VAL A 32 -39.20 -34.86 -30.78
C VAL A 32 -37.93 -35.54 -30.27
N PRO A 33 -37.60 -36.80 -30.67
CA PRO A 33 -36.33 -37.41 -30.28
C PRO A 33 -35.10 -36.68 -30.85
N MET A 34 -35.19 -36.14 -32.06
CA MET A 34 -34.09 -35.34 -32.62
C MET A 34 -33.89 -34.03 -31.85
N TYR A 35 -34.96 -33.32 -31.49
CA TYR A 35 -34.85 -32.15 -30.61
C TYR A 35 -34.30 -32.50 -29.23
N PHE A 36 -34.72 -33.63 -28.66
CA PHE A 36 -34.21 -34.12 -27.38
C PHE A 36 -32.72 -34.44 -27.44
N LEU A 37 -32.25 -35.12 -28.49
CA LEU A 37 -30.83 -35.44 -28.69
C LEU A 37 -29.98 -34.18 -28.92
N CYS A 38 -30.48 -33.21 -29.69
CA CYS A 38 -29.82 -31.92 -29.86
C CYS A 38 -29.72 -31.16 -28.53
N ALA A 39 -30.81 -31.09 -27.75
CA ALA A 39 -30.81 -30.47 -26.43
C ALA A 39 -29.83 -31.17 -25.47
N LEU A 40 -29.76 -32.52 -25.51
CA LEU A 40 -28.82 -33.30 -24.72
C LEU A 40 -27.36 -33.05 -25.13
N ALA A 41 -27.09 -32.89 -26.44
CA ALA A 41 -25.76 -32.57 -26.96
C ALA A 41 -25.31 -31.16 -26.55
N PHE A 42 -26.20 -30.17 -26.65
CA PHE A 42 -25.93 -28.81 -26.13
C PHE A 42 -25.70 -28.82 -24.62
N TYR A 43 -26.49 -29.59 -23.88
CA TYR A 43 -26.33 -29.78 -22.43
C TYR A 43 -24.98 -30.41 -22.07
N ALA A 44 -24.57 -31.48 -22.76
CA ALA A 44 -23.28 -32.12 -22.56
C ALA A 44 -22.11 -31.18 -22.90
N PHE A 45 -22.25 -30.36 -23.95
CA PHE A 45 -21.25 -29.35 -24.31
C PHE A 45 -21.12 -28.27 -23.24
N GLU A 46 -22.23 -27.74 -22.72
CA GLU A 46 -22.20 -26.75 -21.64
C GLU A 46 -21.59 -27.31 -20.34
N LEU A 47 -21.89 -28.57 -19.99
CA LEU A 47 -21.27 -29.29 -18.88
C LEU A 47 -19.75 -29.41 -19.05
N CYS A 48 -19.30 -29.77 -20.26
CA CYS A 48 -17.87 -29.84 -20.57
C CYS A 48 -17.19 -28.47 -20.47
N VAL A 49 -17.84 -27.39 -20.93
CA VAL A 49 -17.33 -26.02 -20.80
C VAL A 49 -17.25 -25.57 -19.33
N ALA A 50 -18.25 -25.91 -18.52
CA ALA A 50 -18.23 -25.63 -17.09
C ALA A 50 -17.10 -26.40 -16.38
N GLY A 51 -16.98 -27.70 -16.63
CA GLY A 51 -15.91 -28.53 -16.07
C GLY A 51 -14.52 -28.09 -16.51
N ALA A 52 -14.35 -27.64 -17.76
CA ALA A 52 -13.09 -27.09 -18.26
C ALA A 52 -12.71 -25.78 -17.56
N LYS A 53 -13.68 -24.88 -17.31
CA LYS A 53 -13.46 -23.63 -16.55
C LYS A 53 -13.09 -23.91 -15.09
N ASP A 54 -13.73 -24.89 -14.47
CA ASP A 54 -13.42 -25.29 -13.09
C ASP A 54 -12.01 -25.90 -12.99
N ALA A 55 -11.64 -26.76 -13.95
CA ALA A 55 -10.29 -27.30 -14.05
C ALA A 55 -9.26 -26.20 -14.34
N GLU A 56 -9.55 -25.26 -15.24
CA GLU A 56 -8.70 -24.10 -15.51
C GLU A 56 -8.50 -23.24 -14.26
N ASN A 57 -9.58 -23.00 -13.49
CA ASN A 57 -9.50 -22.26 -12.23
C ASN A 57 -8.65 -22.99 -11.19
N ALA A 58 -8.86 -24.28 -11.00
CA ALA A 58 -8.07 -25.11 -10.08
C ALA A 58 -6.58 -25.16 -10.49
N VAL A 59 -6.29 -25.23 -11.79
CA VAL A 59 -4.92 -25.19 -12.31
C VAL A 59 -4.29 -23.80 -12.09
N ARG A 60 -5.03 -22.71 -12.33
CA ARG A 60 -4.55 -21.34 -12.07
C ARG A 60 -4.21 -21.12 -10.60
N ASP A 61 -4.99 -21.71 -9.70
CA ASP A 61 -4.82 -21.59 -8.25
C ASP A 61 -3.62 -22.38 -7.74
N ASN A 62 -3.37 -23.55 -8.33
CA ASN A 62 -2.21 -24.39 -7.99
C ASN A 62 -0.90 -23.88 -8.62
N LEU A 63 -0.97 -23.07 -9.68
CA LEU A 63 0.20 -22.57 -10.41
C LEU A 63 0.62 -21.13 -10.01
N GLY A 64 -0.08 -20.48 -9.07
CA GLY A 64 0.24 -19.12 -8.63
C GLY A 64 0.09 -18.06 -9.73
N ILE A 65 -0.83 -18.28 -10.68
CA ILE A 65 -1.07 -17.37 -11.81
C ILE A 65 -1.79 -16.12 -11.29
N ALA A 66 -1.33 -14.94 -11.70
CA ALA A 66 -1.88 -13.68 -11.18
C ALA A 66 -3.37 -13.49 -11.53
N HIS A 67 -4.17 -13.08 -10.56
CA HIS A 67 -5.62 -12.91 -10.66
C HIS A 67 -6.14 -11.81 -9.71
N ASN A 68 -7.38 -11.37 -9.91
CA ASN A 68 -8.01 -10.37 -9.04
C ASN A 68 -8.32 -10.96 -7.66
N LYS A 69 -7.91 -10.26 -6.60
CA LYS A 69 -8.12 -10.66 -5.21
C LYS A 69 -9.60 -10.53 -4.83
N ALA A 70 -10.13 -11.58 -4.21
CA ALA A 70 -11.40 -11.54 -3.50
C ALA A 70 -11.21 -11.94 -2.03
N VAL A 71 -12.05 -11.41 -1.14
CA VAL A 71 -12.07 -11.77 0.28
C VAL A 71 -13.48 -12.19 0.64
N VAL A 72 -13.64 -13.33 1.32
CA VAL A 72 -14.94 -13.89 1.64
C VAL A 72 -15.11 -13.98 3.14
N PHE A 73 -16.21 -13.43 3.65
CA PHE A 73 -16.60 -13.50 5.06
C PHE A 73 -17.88 -14.32 5.18
N GLU A 74 -17.84 -15.37 5.99
CA GLU A 74 -19.02 -16.18 6.29
C GLU A 74 -19.90 -15.45 7.32
N VAL A 75 -21.19 -15.25 7.01
CA VAL A 75 -22.16 -14.65 7.92
C VAL A 75 -22.59 -15.69 8.95
N ALA A 76 -22.67 -15.28 10.21
CA ALA A 76 -23.04 -16.16 11.31
C ALA A 76 -24.45 -16.76 11.08
N SER A 77 -24.56 -18.08 11.28
CA SER A 77 -25.76 -18.87 10.99
C SER A 77 -26.97 -18.50 11.86
N ASP A 78 -26.73 -17.91 13.03
CA ASP A 78 -27.77 -17.42 13.95
C ASP A 78 -28.38 -16.09 13.49
N MET A 79 -27.66 -15.28 12.70
CA MET A 79 -28.14 -13.97 12.22
C MET A 79 -27.89 -13.78 10.70
N PRO A 80 -28.49 -14.64 9.84
CA PRO A 80 -28.23 -14.62 8.39
C PRO A 80 -28.74 -13.33 7.70
N ARG A 81 -29.76 -12.68 8.24
CA ARG A 81 -30.29 -11.42 7.69
C ARG A 81 -29.53 -10.18 8.17
N GLY A 82 -28.55 -10.35 9.07
CA GLY A 82 -27.86 -9.26 9.74
C GLY A 82 -28.78 -8.45 10.66
N ILE A 83 -28.22 -7.41 11.28
CA ILE A 83 -28.85 -6.50 12.24
C ILE A 83 -29.05 -5.16 11.54
N LYS A 84 -30.27 -4.60 11.57
CA LYS A 84 -30.51 -3.29 10.93
C LYS A 84 -29.95 -2.17 11.79
N LEU A 85 -29.29 -1.20 11.15
CA LEU A 85 -28.73 -0.04 11.84
C LEU A 85 -29.81 0.81 12.53
N HIS A 86 -31.02 0.84 11.98
CA HIS A 86 -32.16 1.50 12.61
C HIS A 86 -32.58 0.84 13.94
N ASP A 87 -32.50 -0.49 14.03
CA ASP A 87 -32.86 -1.23 15.25
C ASP A 87 -31.83 -0.97 16.35
N ILE A 88 -30.56 -0.81 15.99
CA ILE A 88 -29.50 -0.36 16.91
C ILE A 88 -29.76 1.08 17.35
N ALA A 89 -30.01 2.01 16.42
CA ALA A 89 -30.22 3.42 16.73
C ALA A 89 -31.45 3.69 17.60
N SER A 90 -32.52 2.91 17.42
CA SER A 90 -33.74 2.98 18.22
C SER A 90 -33.66 2.24 19.55
N GLY A 91 -32.57 1.51 19.81
CA GLY A 91 -32.40 0.68 21.01
C GLY A 91 -33.22 -0.62 21.01
N GLN A 92 -33.86 -0.97 19.89
CA GLN A 92 -34.58 -2.24 19.73
C GLN A 92 -33.62 -3.44 19.70
N CYS A 93 -32.39 -3.24 19.23
CA CYS A 93 -31.31 -4.23 19.26
C CYS A 93 -30.03 -3.58 19.78
N SER A 94 -29.88 -3.51 21.10
CA SER A 94 -28.74 -2.88 21.78
C SER A 94 -27.50 -3.78 21.89
N GLU A 95 -27.67 -5.10 21.80
CA GLU A 95 -26.61 -6.08 21.99
C GLU A 95 -26.69 -7.28 21.04
N TYR A 96 -25.54 -7.89 20.78
CA TYR A 96 -25.43 -9.20 20.13
C TYR A 96 -24.32 -10.01 20.82
N ARG A 97 -24.67 -11.16 21.42
CA ARG A 97 -23.74 -12.02 22.19
C ARG A 97 -22.89 -11.22 23.19
N ASP A 98 -23.58 -10.48 24.06
CA ASP A 98 -22.97 -9.63 25.11
C ASP A 98 -22.10 -8.48 24.58
N ILE A 99 -22.16 -8.17 23.28
CA ILE A 99 -21.45 -7.03 22.67
C ILE A 99 -22.44 -5.89 22.47
N ALA A 100 -22.16 -4.74 23.08
CA ALA A 100 -22.91 -3.52 22.86
C ALA A 100 -22.73 -3.02 21.40
N LEU A 101 -23.84 -2.86 20.68
CA LEU A 101 -23.83 -2.50 19.26
C LEU A 101 -23.89 -0.99 19.01
N GLN A 102 -24.14 -0.17 20.04
CA GLN A 102 -24.31 1.27 19.89
C GLN A 102 -23.08 1.94 19.25
N ASP A 103 -21.87 1.45 19.56
CA ASP A 103 -20.62 1.96 19.02
C ASP A 103 -20.48 1.73 17.50
N VAL A 104 -21.22 0.78 16.91
CA VAL A 104 -21.24 0.53 15.46
C VAL A 104 -21.70 1.78 14.70
N LEU A 105 -22.66 2.53 15.25
CA LEU A 105 -23.23 3.71 14.59
C LEU A 105 -22.19 4.81 14.37
N ARG A 106 -21.11 4.84 15.14
CA ARG A 106 -19.99 5.78 14.95
C ARG A 106 -19.20 5.50 13.67
N HIS A 107 -19.29 4.28 13.15
CA HIS A 107 -18.62 3.83 11.92
C HIS A 107 -19.56 3.84 10.70
N ALA A 108 -20.81 4.25 10.86
CA ALA A 108 -21.80 4.39 9.80
C ALA A 108 -22.04 5.88 9.47
N SER A 109 -22.40 6.17 8.22
CA SER A 109 -22.79 7.50 7.80
C SER A 109 -24.26 7.76 8.16
N TYR A 110 -24.57 9.00 8.56
CA TYR A 110 -25.94 9.44 8.82
C TYR A 110 -26.41 10.35 7.69
N ASP A 111 -27.52 9.98 7.02
CA ASP A 111 -28.20 10.86 6.08
C ASP A 111 -29.27 11.67 6.83
N GLU A 112 -29.03 12.98 6.97
CA GLU A 112 -29.98 13.89 7.61
C GLU A 112 -31.32 13.99 6.87
N LYS A 113 -31.33 13.83 5.53
CA LYS A 113 -32.54 13.96 4.73
C LYS A 113 -33.49 12.80 4.93
N THR A 114 -32.95 11.58 5.03
CA THR A 114 -33.74 10.35 5.22
C THR A 114 -33.77 9.87 6.67
N SER A 115 -33.03 10.52 7.58
CA SER A 115 -32.89 10.15 8.99
C SER A 115 -32.44 8.70 9.20
N LYS A 116 -31.50 8.25 8.37
CA LYS A 116 -31.07 6.85 8.33
C LYS A 116 -29.55 6.71 8.41
N TYR A 117 -29.12 5.69 9.15
CA TYR A 117 -27.74 5.24 9.17
C TYR A 117 -27.48 4.23 8.06
N PHE A 118 -26.35 4.34 7.38
CA PHE A 118 -25.93 3.41 6.35
C PHE A 118 -24.40 3.31 6.24
N PHE A 119 -23.92 2.14 5.88
CA PHE A 119 -22.57 1.94 5.36
C PHE A 119 -22.58 2.18 3.85
N PRO A 120 -21.57 2.87 3.28
CA PRO A 120 -21.52 3.17 1.85
C PRO A 120 -21.46 1.87 1.02
N LEU A 121 -22.52 1.60 0.26
CA LEU A 121 -22.76 0.34 -0.47
C LEU A 121 -21.69 -0.03 -1.51
N HIS A 122 -20.93 0.95 -2.03
CA HIS A 122 -20.08 0.77 -3.22
C HIS A 122 -18.69 1.40 -3.11
N ARG A 123 -18.22 1.77 -1.91
CA ARG A 123 -16.98 2.56 -1.81
C ARG A 123 -16.01 2.09 -0.76
N GLU A 124 -16.46 1.42 0.30
CA GLU A 124 -15.57 1.08 1.42
C GLU A 124 -16.07 -0.12 2.24
N PRO A 125 -15.26 -1.17 2.47
CA PRO A 125 -15.64 -2.26 3.35
C PRO A 125 -15.55 -1.80 4.81
N ALA A 126 -16.65 -1.88 5.54
CA ALA A 126 -16.66 -1.61 6.98
C ALA A 126 -16.52 -2.92 7.75
N LEU A 127 -15.31 -3.45 7.84
CA LEU A 127 -15.01 -4.55 8.76
C LEU A 127 -14.72 -3.98 10.14
N LEU A 128 -15.44 -4.46 11.14
CA LEU A 128 -15.36 -4.05 12.53
C LEU A 128 -15.02 -5.26 13.40
N VAL A 129 -14.37 -5.02 14.53
CA VAL A 129 -14.07 -6.02 15.55
C VAL A 129 -14.43 -5.49 16.93
N SER A 130 -15.10 -6.30 17.74
CA SER A 130 -15.36 -5.97 19.15
C SER A 130 -14.11 -6.21 20.01
N GLY A 131 -14.08 -5.62 21.22
CA GLY A 131 -13.07 -5.94 22.23
C GLY A 131 -13.02 -7.43 22.64
N SER A 132 -14.10 -8.18 22.40
CA SER A 132 -14.15 -9.64 22.59
C SER A 132 -13.66 -10.47 21.39
N GLY A 133 -13.26 -9.83 20.28
CA GLY A 133 -12.75 -10.48 19.07
C GLY A 133 -13.82 -10.94 18.08
N GLN A 134 -15.09 -10.55 18.26
CA GLN A 134 -16.16 -10.84 17.31
C GLN A 134 -16.11 -9.85 16.13
N TYR A 135 -16.13 -10.37 14.91
CA TYR A 135 -16.11 -9.55 13.70
C TYR A 135 -17.52 -9.23 13.21
N PHE A 136 -17.67 -8.04 12.66
CA PHE A 136 -18.89 -7.56 12.02
C PHE A 136 -18.55 -6.92 10.68
N PHE A 137 -19.38 -7.16 9.67
CA PHE A 137 -19.26 -6.55 8.36
C PHE A 137 -20.44 -5.62 8.10
N GLY A 138 -20.17 -4.33 7.94
CA GLY A 138 -21.16 -3.32 7.58
C GLY A 138 -21.42 -3.26 6.07
N HIS A 139 -22.67 -3.41 5.65
CA HIS A 139 -23.07 -3.28 4.24
C HIS A 139 -24.47 -2.67 4.10
N GLY A 140 -24.56 -1.47 3.53
CA GLY A 140 -25.80 -0.71 3.42
C GLY A 140 -26.39 -0.39 4.80
N GLU A 141 -27.69 -0.58 4.97
CA GLU A 141 -28.40 -0.34 6.25
C GLU A 141 -28.24 -1.51 7.25
N THR A 142 -27.34 -2.47 7.00
CA THR A 142 -27.27 -3.74 7.75
C THR A 142 -25.84 -4.04 8.23
N LEU A 143 -25.75 -4.53 9.47
CA LEU A 143 -24.54 -5.05 10.10
C LEU A 143 -24.61 -6.59 10.15
N TYR A 144 -23.66 -7.28 9.54
CA TYR A 144 -23.61 -8.73 9.52
C TYR A 144 -22.57 -9.24 10.53
N PRO A 145 -22.93 -10.06 11.52
CA PRO A 145 -21.93 -10.80 12.29
C PRO A 145 -21.24 -11.78 11.37
N VAL A 146 -19.91 -11.73 11.29
CA VAL A 146 -19.13 -12.55 10.36
C VAL A 146 -18.02 -13.32 11.08
N ARG A 147 -17.62 -14.44 10.49
CA ARG A 147 -16.39 -15.14 10.87
C ARG A 147 -15.22 -14.56 10.06
N PRO A 148 -14.05 -14.36 10.69
CA PRO A 148 -12.88 -13.92 9.95
C PRO A 148 -12.53 -14.98 8.88
N PRO A 149 -11.95 -14.57 7.74
CA PRO A 149 -11.50 -15.47 6.71
C PRO A 149 -10.50 -16.46 7.32
N ALA A 150 -10.91 -17.72 7.45
CA ALA A 150 -9.97 -18.81 7.77
C ALA A 150 -9.12 -19.08 6.53
N SER A 151 -7.83 -19.35 6.72
CA SER A 151 -6.91 -19.79 5.65
C SER A 151 -7.48 -21.06 5.00
N ARG A 152 -8.18 -20.90 3.89
CA ARG A 152 -8.78 -21.98 3.13
C ARG A 152 -8.39 -21.81 1.66
N PRO A 153 -8.01 -22.88 0.97
CA PRO A 153 -7.74 -22.81 -0.46
C PRO A 153 -8.91 -22.22 -1.23
N ALA A 154 -8.61 -21.36 -2.22
CA ALA A 154 -9.62 -20.55 -2.86
C ALA A 154 -10.65 -21.32 -3.70
N TYR A 155 -10.33 -22.54 -4.10
CA TYR A 155 -11.25 -23.44 -4.78
C TYR A 155 -12.43 -23.92 -3.90
N ILE A 156 -12.39 -23.65 -2.59
CA ILE A 156 -13.45 -24.02 -1.64
C ILE A 156 -14.52 -22.91 -1.54
N PHE A 157 -14.22 -21.66 -1.94
CA PHE A 157 -15.18 -20.55 -1.80
C PHE A 157 -15.06 -19.45 -2.89
N PRO A 158 -16.19 -18.98 -3.47
CA PRO A 158 -17.53 -19.53 -3.37
C PRO A 158 -17.72 -20.66 -4.39
N PRO A 159 -18.57 -21.66 -4.11
CA PRO A 159 -18.83 -22.76 -5.02
C PRO A 159 -19.32 -22.21 -6.36
N HIS A 160 -18.58 -22.46 -7.45
CA HIS A 160 -19.14 -22.34 -8.78
C HIS A 160 -20.37 -23.24 -8.82
N ARG A 161 -21.53 -22.62 -9.06
CA ARG A 161 -22.85 -23.26 -9.19
C ARG A 161 -22.73 -24.69 -9.74
N ARG A 162 -22.87 -25.71 -8.90
CA ARG A 162 -23.49 -26.96 -9.33
C ARG A 162 -25.00 -26.73 -9.41
N ARG A 163 -25.45 -25.91 -10.37
CA ARG A 163 -26.87 -25.89 -10.72
C ARG A 163 -27.13 -27.10 -11.60
N SER A 164 -27.75 -28.12 -11.03
CA SER A 164 -28.55 -29.06 -11.82
C SER A 164 -29.59 -28.24 -12.59
N PHE A 165 -29.49 -28.22 -13.92
CA PHE A 165 -30.30 -27.35 -14.78
C PHE A 165 -31.74 -27.88 -14.99
N LEU A 166 -32.14 -28.96 -14.31
CA LEU A 166 -33.52 -29.47 -14.36
C LEU A 166 -34.56 -28.44 -13.87
N ASN A 167 -34.17 -27.43 -13.08
CA ASN A 167 -35.07 -26.35 -12.67
C ASN A 167 -35.23 -25.21 -13.69
N TYR A 168 -34.45 -25.14 -14.77
CA TYR A 168 -34.42 -23.95 -15.62
C TYR A 168 -35.47 -23.92 -16.75
N THR A 169 -36.19 -25.03 -17.01
CA THR A 169 -37.14 -25.08 -18.12
C THR A 169 -38.57 -24.68 -17.75
N TRP A 170 -38.89 -24.40 -16.48
CA TRP A 170 -40.28 -24.13 -16.08
C TRP A 170 -40.58 -22.75 -15.48
N MET A 171 -39.58 -21.91 -15.19
CA MET A 171 -39.85 -20.55 -14.70
C MET A 171 -38.87 -19.54 -15.29
N LYS A 172 -39.31 -18.91 -16.39
CA LYS A 172 -38.84 -17.58 -16.77
C LYS A 172 -39.93 -16.58 -16.42
N SER A 173 -39.75 -15.94 -15.27
CA SER A 173 -40.28 -14.60 -14.98
C SER A 173 -39.19 -13.85 -14.21
N GLU A 174 -38.89 -12.63 -14.63
CA GLU A 174 -37.73 -11.81 -14.26
C GLU A 174 -37.77 -11.24 -12.82
N SER A 175 -38.36 -11.93 -11.83
CA SER A 175 -38.41 -11.43 -10.45
C SER A 175 -37.91 -12.37 -9.36
N ASP A 176 -37.76 -13.66 -9.60
CA ASP A 176 -37.66 -14.59 -8.48
C ASP A 176 -36.28 -15.27 -8.44
N CYS A 177 -35.47 -14.81 -7.48
CA CYS A 177 -34.61 -15.74 -6.77
C CYS A 177 -35.54 -16.82 -6.21
N GLU A 178 -35.48 -18.05 -6.72
CA GLU A 178 -36.12 -19.18 -6.03
C GLU A 178 -35.71 -19.10 -4.54
N PRO A 179 -36.67 -19.19 -3.59
CA PRO A 179 -36.34 -19.15 -2.18
C PRO A 179 -35.52 -20.42 -1.90
N VAL A 180 -34.20 -20.26 -1.77
CA VAL A 180 -33.36 -21.28 -1.15
C VAL A 180 -34.01 -21.57 0.20
N ASP A 181 -34.36 -22.83 0.46
CA ASP A 181 -34.91 -23.26 1.76
C ASP A 181 -34.09 -22.61 2.88
N SER A 182 -34.73 -21.72 3.62
CA SER A 182 -34.05 -20.71 4.44
C SER A 182 -33.26 -21.33 5.60
N GLU A 183 -33.53 -22.60 5.89
CA GLU A 183 -32.97 -23.36 7.00
C GLU A 183 -31.58 -23.95 6.70
N ARG A 184 -31.14 -24.01 5.42
CA ARG A 184 -29.84 -24.60 5.00
C ARG A 184 -29.05 -23.72 4.04
N ALA A 185 -29.22 -22.40 4.13
CA ALA A 185 -28.53 -21.46 3.26
C ALA A 185 -27.38 -20.77 4.01
N VAL A 186 -26.15 -20.94 3.54
CA VAL A 186 -25.00 -20.18 4.03
C VAL A 186 -24.98 -18.83 3.34
N ARG A 187 -24.83 -17.75 4.12
CA ARG A 187 -24.68 -16.40 3.57
C ARG A 187 -23.24 -15.96 3.71
N GLU A 188 -22.72 -15.35 2.66
CA GLU A 188 -21.35 -14.86 2.64
C GLU A 188 -21.32 -13.43 2.10
N VAL A 189 -20.43 -12.63 2.67
CA VAL A 189 -20.07 -11.32 2.14
C VAL A 189 -18.81 -11.49 1.31
N VAL A 190 -18.89 -11.18 0.02
CA VAL A 190 -17.77 -11.25 -0.92
C VAL A 190 -17.29 -9.84 -1.24
N LEU A 191 -16.03 -9.55 -0.92
CA LEU A 191 -15.31 -8.36 -1.33
C LEU A 191 -14.53 -8.66 -2.61
N LYS A 192 -14.95 -8.06 -3.72
CA LYS A 192 -14.21 -8.10 -4.98
C LYS A 192 -13.35 -6.84 -5.09
N THR A 193 -12.06 -7.03 -5.38
CA THR A 193 -11.10 -5.93 -5.52
C THR A 193 -10.47 -5.93 -6.91
N ASP A 194 -9.96 -4.77 -7.34
CA ASP A 194 -9.16 -4.63 -8.56
C ASP A 194 -7.68 -5.01 -8.36
N PHE A 195 -7.29 -5.43 -7.16
CA PHE A 195 -5.91 -5.81 -6.88
C PHE A 195 -5.57 -7.16 -7.49
N VAL A 196 -4.48 -7.21 -8.25
CA VAL A 196 -3.99 -8.46 -8.83
C VAL A 196 -2.95 -9.08 -7.90
N VAL A 197 -3.17 -10.31 -7.43
CA VAL A 197 -2.24 -11.06 -6.55
C VAL A 197 -1.79 -12.37 -7.21
N THR A 198 -0.69 -12.95 -6.73
CA THR A 198 -0.22 -14.30 -7.13
C THR A 198 -0.44 -15.37 -6.05
N GLU A 199 -0.90 -14.96 -4.87
CA GLU A 199 -1.27 -15.81 -3.72
C GLU A 199 -2.64 -16.45 -3.94
N PRO A 200 -3.11 -17.40 -3.11
CA PRO A 200 -4.44 -18.01 -3.25
C PRO A 200 -5.58 -16.97 -3.41
N ARG A 201 -6.56 -17.26 -4.29
CA ARG A 201 -7.60 -16.28 -4.69
C ARG A 201 -8.42 -15.70 -3.55
N SER A 202 -8.65 -16.44 -2.48
CA SER A 202 -9.46 -16.01 -1.34
C SER A 202 -8.76 -16.23 0.00
N ASN A 203 -9.10 -15.36 0.94
CA ASN A 203 -8.85 -15.47 2.39
C ASN A 203 -7.40 -15.42 2.89
N ASP A 204 -6.41 -15.32 2.00
CA ASP A 204 -5.05 -14.93 2.38
C ASP A 204 -4.94 -13.40 2.51
N VAL A 205 -5.36 -12.86 3.65
CA VAL A 205 -5.30 -11.43 3.99
C VAL A 205 -4.85 -11.24 5.43
N LYS A 206 -4.11 -10.16 5.69
CA LYS A 206 -3.79 -9.75 7.06
C LYS A 206 -4.90 -8.83 7.57
N LEU A 207 -5.43 -9.14 8.75
CA LEU A 207 -6.38 -8.26 9.44
C LEU A 207 -5.62 -7.50 10.52
N GLN A 208 -5.64 -6.17 10.44
CA GLN A 208 -5.02 -5.30 11.42
C GLN A 208 -6.10 -4.45 12.09
N SER A 209 -6.10 -4.41 13.42
CA SER A 209 -7.06 -3.66 14.19
C SER A 209 -6.45 -3.18 15.49
N ASP A 210 -6.93 -2.04 15.95
CA ASP A 210 -6.46 -1.43 17.17
C ASP A 210 -7.31 -1.92 18.33
N VAL A 211 -7.06 -3.16 18.75
CA VAL A 211 -7.76 -3.72 19.89
C VAL A 211 -7.08 -3.19 21.15
N GLY A 212 -7.58 -2.06 21.64
CA GLY A 212 -7.13 -1.39 22.86
C GLY A 212 -8.29 -0.76 23.63
N GLY A 213 -9.37 -1.51 23.86
CA GLY A 213 -10.54 -1.04 24.62
C GLY A 213 -11.72 -2.01 24.59
N SER A 214 -12.76 -1.74 25.39
CA SER A 214 -13.98 -2.56 25.48
C SER A 214 -15.01 -2.30 24.35
N GLY A 215 -14.67 -1.46 23.36
CA GLY A 215 -15.58 -1.02 22.30
C GLY A 215 -15.43 -1.77 20.97
N ILE A 216 -16.02 -1.21 19.91
CA ILE A 216 -15.91 -1.72 18.54
C ILE A 216 -14.96 -0.85 17.72
N SER A 217 -13.93 -1.48 17.14
CA SER A 217 -12.88 -0.84 16.33
C SER A 217 -12.99 -1.24 14.87
N ARG A 218 -12.53 -0.37 13.96
CA ARG A 218 -12.42 -0.68 12.53
C ARG A 218 -11.20 -1.58 12.28
N VAL A 219 -11.32 -2.48 11.31
CA VAL A 219 -10.28 -3.43 10.92
C VAL A 219 -9.81 -3.09 9.50
N ARG A 220 -8.50 -2.91 9.35
CA ARG A 220 -7.85 -2.83 8.04
C ARG A 220 -7.68 -4.24 7.47
N ILE A 221 -8.06 -4.42 6.21
CA ILE A 221 -7.86 -5.66 5.47
C ILE A 221 -6.66 -5.43 4.54
N ILE A 222 -5.59 -6.19 4.68
CA ILE A 222 -4.35 -5.98 3.92
C ILE A 222 -4.11 -7.17 2.99
N ALA A 223 -3.96 -6.88 1.70
CA ALA A 223 -3.49 -7.81 0.69
C ALA A 223 -1.95 -7.87 0.72
N PRO A 224 -1.32 -9.03 0.97
CA PRO A 224 0.12 -9.10 1.21
C PRO A 224 1.01 -9.05 -0.04
N SER A 225 0.54 -9.52 -1.21
CA SER A 225 1.37 -9.55 -2.42
C SER A 225 0.66 -8.99 -3.67
N VAL A 226 0.32 -7.71 -3.67
CA VAL A 226 -0.28 -7.04 -4.84
C VAL A 226 0.76 -6.76 -5.93
N VAL A 227 0.53 -7.31 -7.12
CA VAL A 227 1.39 -7.16 -8.30
C VAL A 227 1.12 -5.80 -8.97
N LEU A 228 2.06 -4.88 -8.83
CA LEU A 228 1.90 -3.50 -9.31
C LEU A 228 1.72 -3.40 -10.83
N SER A 229 2.49 -4.19 -11.59
CA SER A 229 2.48 -4.14 -13.06
C SER A 229 1.18 -4.63 -13.70
N ARG A 230 0.36 -5.38 -12.95
CA ARG A 230 -0.92 -5.92 -13.41
C ARG A 230 -2.12 -5.24 -12.78
N THR A 231 -1.92 -4.55 -11.66
CA THR A 231 -2.98 -3.83 -10.96
C THR A 231 -3.18 -2.46 -11.58
N MET A 232 -4.42 -2.14 -11.93
CA MET A 232 -4.74 -0.89 -12.63
C MET A 232 -4.45 0.33 -11.74
N ARG A 233 -3.98 1.44 -12.35
CA ARG A 233 -3.82 2.76 -11.71
C ARG A 233 -2.87 2.81 -10.51
N MET A 234 -1.96 1.83 -10.36
CA MET A 234 -0.95 1.82 -9.30
C MET A 234 0.21 2.78 -9.57
N ILE A 235 -0.06 4.07 -9.38
CA ILE A 235 0.98 5.11 -9.31
C ILE A 235 1.63 5.14 -7.92
N PRO A 236 2.82 5.74 -7.75
CA PRO A 236 3.53 5.80 -6.47
C PRO A 236 2.70 6.43 -5.36
N THR A 237 1.95 7.50 -5.65
CA THR A 237 1.02 8.11 -4.68
C THR A 237 -0.01 7.10 -4.20
N ARG A 238 -0.69 6.39 -5.12
CA ARG A 238 -1.70 5.39 -4.76
C ARG A 238 -1.10 4.26 -3.92
N VAL A 239 0.09 3.78 -4.28
CA VAL A 239 0.81 2.74 -3.51
C VAL A 239 1.10 3.24 -2.09
N ALA A 240 1.55 4.49 -1.96
CA ALA A 240 1.79 5.13 -0.67
C ALA A 240 0.53 5.18 0.20
N LEU A 241 -0.57 5.68 -0.36
CA LEU A 241 -1.83 5.86 0.34
C LEU A 241 -2.49 4.53 0.76
N LEU A 242 -2.23 3.46 0.02
CA LEU A 242 -2.72 2.12 0.34
C LEU A 242 -1.74 1.33 1.22
N SER A 243 -0.52 1.79 1.44
CA SER A 243 0.45 1.02 2.20
C SER A 243 0.25 1.23 3.71
N PRO A 244 0.10 0.14 4.50
CA PRO A 244 -0.07 0.25 5.95
C PRO A 244 1.17 0.81 6.65
N TYR A 245 2.35 0.72 6.02
CA TYR A 245 3.62 1.23 6.55
C TYR A 245 3.83 2.72 6.26
N VAL A 246 3.25 3.23 5.17
CA VAL A 246 3.40 4.62 4.75
C VAL A 246 2.33 5.51 5.40
N VAL A 247 1.10 5.00 5.50
CA VAL A 247 -0.02 5.64 6.18
C VAL A 247 -0.44 4.80 7.39
N PRO A 248 0.31 4.89 8.50
CA PRO A 248 -0.03 4.18 9.73
C PRO A 248 -1.34 4.71 10.33
N TYR A 249 -2.00 3.90 11.15
CA TYR A 249 -3.26 4.28 11.80
C TYR A 249 -3.03 5.16 13.05
N HIS A 250 -1.92 4.92 13.76
CA HIS A 250 -1.68 5.44 15.11
C HIS A 250 -0.65 6.55 15.21
N SER A 251 -0.06 6.94 14.08
CA SER A 251 1.01 7.92 14.06
C SER A 251 0.89 8.78 12.81
N GLU A 252 1.44 9.98 12.88
CA GLU A 252 1.46 10.88 11.74
C GLU A 252 2.31 10.28 10.61
N SER A 253 1.81 10.38 9.38
CA SER A 253 2.56 9.95 8.21
C SER A 253 3.51 11.05 7.76
N VAL A 254 4.81 10.77 7.86
CA VAL A 254 5.87 11.64 7.31
C VAL A 254 5.69 11.88 5.82
N PHE A 255 5.23 10.85 5.09
CA PHE A 255 4.94 10.98 3.66
C PHE A 255 3.79 11.97 3.40
N LEU A 256 2.65 11.83 4.11
CA LEU A 256 1.51 12.73 3.91
C LEU A 256 1.83 14.18 4.30
N ARG A 257 2.57 14.37 5.38
CA ARG A 257 3.06 15.70 5.80
C ARG A 257 3.92 16.35 4.70
N ARG A 258 4.85 15.60 4.10
CA ARG A 258 5.69 16.14 3.02
C ARG A 258 4.96 16.28 1.69
N TYR A 259 3.99 15.41 1.41
CA TYR A 259 3.10 15.52 0.26
C TYR A 259 2.28 16.82 0.33
N THR A 260 1.73 17.13 1.49
CA THR A 260 0.99 18.39 1.73
C THR A 260 1.92 19.61 1.74
N ALA A 261 3.13 19.51 2.29
CA ALA A 261 4.13 20.58 2.21
C ALA A 261 4.53 20.89 0.75
N LEU A 262 4.76 19.87 -0.08
CA LEU A 262 5.05 20.04 -1.50
C LEU A 262 3.90 20.74 -2.24
N ALA A 263 2.66 20.38 -1.90
CA ALA A 263 1.48 21.03 -2.44
C ALA A 263 1.42 22.52 -2.07
N ARG A 264 1.61 22.84 -0.77
CA ARG A 264 1.65 24.21 -0.25
C ARG A 264 2.73 25.05 -0.93
N ALA A 265 3.95 24.51 -1.06
CA ALA A 265 5.04 25.19 -1.74
C ALA A 265 4.70 25.54 -3.21
N GLY A 266 3.92 24.69 -3.89
CA GLY A 266 3.42 24.97 -5.23
C GLY A 266 2.36 26.09 -5.27
N VAL A 267 1.49 26.14 -4.25
CA VAL A 267 0.46 27.18 -4.09
C VAL A 267 1.08 28.53 -3.77
N CYS A 268 2.05 28.61 -2.86
CA CYS A 268 2.68 29.88 -2.45
C CYS A 268 3.33 30.65 -3.62
N LYS A 269 3.79 29.95 -4.66
CA LYS A 269 4.42 30.58 -5.85
C LYS A 269 3.41 31.12 -6.87
N SER A 270 2.18 30.60 -6.91
CA SER A 270 1.21 30.88 -7.98
C SER A 270 -0.18 31.31 -7.49
N GLY A 271 -0.43 31.25 -6.18
CA GLY A 271 -1.74 31.44 -5.56
C GLY A 271 -2.76 30.34 -5.90
N LYS A 272 -2.37 29.32 -6.69
CA LYS A 272 -3.23 28.23 -7.16
C LYS A 272 -2.55 26.88 -6.99
N LEU A 273 -3.35 25.83 -6.84
CA LEU A 273 -2.85 24.46 -6.86
C LEU A 273 -2.31 24.14 -8.26
N SER A 274 -1.14 23.48 -8.35
CA SER A 274 -0.61 23.02 -9.64
C SER A 274 -1.60 22.06 -10.31
N GLU A 275 -1.81 22.19 -11.62
CA GLU A 275 -2.71 21.31 -12.40
C GLU A 275 -2.34 19.82 -12.23
N VAL A 276 -1.04 19.51 -12.18
CA VAL A 276 -0.55 18.12 -12.04
C VAL A 276 -0.86 17.57 -10.65
N PHE A 277 -0.74 18.38 -9.61
CA PHE A 277 -1.10 18.00 -8.25
C PHE A 277 -2.62 17.84 -8.10
N ALA A 278 -3.41 18.77 -8.64
CA ALA A 278 -4.86 18.66 -8.66
C ALA A 278 -5.32 17.38 -9.38
N PHE A 279 -4.66 17.00 -10.47
CA PHE A 279 -4.91 15.74 -11.17
C PHE A 279 -4.54 14.51 -10.34
N ASP A 280 -3.41 14.54 -9.61
CA ASP A 280 -3.02 13.46 -8.70
C ASP A 280 -4.00 13.29 -7.53
N VAL A 281 -4.42 14.40 -6.89
CA VAL A 281 -5.47 14.40 -5.85
C VAL A 281 -6.76 13.81 -6.40
N PHE A 282 -7.20 14.26 -7.57
CA PHE A 282 -8.40 13.73 -8.21
C PHE A 282 -8.30 12.21 -8.46
N LYS A 283 -7.15 11.72 -8.93
CA LYS A 283 -6.93 10.28 -9.17
C LYS A 283 -6.95 9.43 -7.89
N ASN A 284 -6.68 10.03 -6.73
CA ASN A 284 -6.60 9.36 -5.43
C ASN A 284 -7.68 9.82 -4.43
N ILE A 285 -8.74 10.49 -4.91
CA ILE A 285 -9.75 11.10 -4.03
C ILE A 285 -10.39 10.12 -3.06
N ALA A 286 -10.62 8.88 -3.49
CA ALA A 286 -11.22 7.85 -2.66
C ALA A 286 -10.30 7.50 -1.49
N GLN A 287 -9.01 7.26 -1.76
CA GLN A 287 -8.00 6.95 -0.74
C GLN A 287 -7.77 8.13 0.21
N LEU A 288 -7.69 9.36 -0.30
CA LEU A 288 -7.48 10.55 0.54
C LEU A 288 -8.68 10.82 1.45
N THR A 289 -9.91 10.68 0.92
CA THR A 289 -11.15 10.82 1.72
C THR A 289 -11.23 9.75 2.81
N HIS A 290 -10.86 8.52 2.48
CA HIS A 290 -10.77 7.43 3.45
C HIS A 290 -9.81 7.77 4.61
N ILE A 291 -8.62 8.27 4.28
CA ILE A 291 -7.63 8.69 5.28
C ILE A 291 -8.19 9.80 6.18
N LEU A 292 -8.77 10.86 5.60
CA LEU A 292 -9.36 11.96 6.36
C LEU A 292 -10.50 11.51 7.29
N THR A 293 -11.27 10.51 6.87
CA THR A 293 -12.44 10.04 7.63
C THR A 293 -12.05 9.07 8.75
N HIS A 294 -11.12 8.15 8.46
CA HIS A 294 -10.90 6.95 9.27
C HIS A 294 -9.50 6.83 9.87
N ASN A 295 -8.50 7.56 9.36
CA ASN A 295 -7.11 7.52 9.84
C ASN A 295 -6.73 8.86 10.52
N ARG A 296 -7.49 9.23 11.55
CA ARG A 296 -7.44 10.58 12.16
C ARG A 296 -6.06 10.99 12.71
N SER A 297 -5.20 10.03 13.04
CA SER A 297 -3.84 10.30 13.53
C SER A 297 -2.78 10.32 12.42
N ALA A 298 -3.13 10.01 11.18
CA ALA A 298 -2.18 9.98 10.07
C ALA A 298 -1.77 11.38 9.56
N LEU A 299 -2.50 12.42 9.95
CA LEU A 299 -2.30 13.81 9.57
C LEU A 299 -2.53 14.73 10.76
N SER A 300 -1.80 15.86 10.80
CA SER A 300 -2.11 16.97 11.70
C SER A 300 -3.44 17.61 11.29
N GLU A 301 -4.13 18.30 12.22
CA GLU A 301 -5.39 18.99 11.92
C GLU A 301 -5.25 20.00 10.77
N LEU A 302 -4.14 20.75 10.74
CA LEU A 302 -3.85 21.73 9.69
C LEU A 302 -3.61 21.07 8.33
N ASP A 303 -2.86 19.97 8.29
CA ASP A 303 -2.62 19.25 7.04
C ASP A 303 -3.89 18.54 6.54
N ALA A 304 -4.73 18.03 7.46
CA ALA A 304 -6.01 17.45 7.13
C ALA A 304 -6.98 18.50 6.54
N GLU A 305 -7.07 19.69 7.13
CA GLU A 305 -7.88 20.79 6.60
C GLU A 305 -7.38 21.24 5.21
N PHE A 306 -6.06 21.40 5.05
CA PHE A 306 -5.47 21.75 3.76
C PHE A 306 -5.76 20.68 2.69
N LEU A 307 -5.66 19.40 3.04
CA LEU A 307 -5.92 18.29 2.14
C LEU A 307 -7.41 18.22 1.75
N ASP A 308 -8.32 18.37 2.71
CA ASP A 308 -9.76 18.41 2.46
C ASP A 308 -10.13 19.58 1.50
N ASN A 309 -9.58 20.76 1.74
CA ASN A 309 -9.74 21.90 0.85
C ASN A 309 -9.15 21.64 -0.55
N SER A 310 -8.01 20.97 -0.63
CA SER A 310 -7.38 20.59 -1.91
C SER A 310 -8.24 19.59 -2.69
N ILE A 311 -8.88 18.64 -2.01
CA ILE A 311 -9.83 17.70 -2.62
C ILE A 311 -11.02 18.46 -3.21
N LYS A 312 -11.64 19.35 -2.43
CA LYS A 312 -12.76 20.19 -2.91
C LYS A 312 -12.38 20.99 -4.15
N LEU A 313 -11.21 21.63 -4.13
CA LEU A 313 -10.70 22.39 -5.27
C LEU A 313 -10.46 21.51 -6.51
N ALA A 314 -9.88 20.32 -6.33
CA ALA A 314 -9.62 19.39 -7.44
C ALA A 314 -10.93 18.89 -8.08
N VAL A 315 -11.97 18.64 -7.27
CA VAL A 315 -13.30 18.25 -7.76
C VAL A 315 -13.93 19.38 -8.58
N CYS A 316 -13.97 20.61 -8.04
CA CYS A 316 -14.52 21.76 -8.76
C CYS A 316 -13.77 22.02 -10.07
N ALA A 317 -12.43 21.98 -10.06
CA ALA A 317 -11.62 22.20 -11.26
C ALA A 317 -11.92 21.20 -12.39
N LEU A 318 -12.25 19.96 -12.04
CA LEU A 318 -12.65 18.93 -13.00
C LEU A 318 -14.06 19.18 -13.55
N GLU A 319 -15.02 19.50 -12.68
CA GLU A 319 -16.40 19.82 -13.07
C GLU A 319 -16.45 21.02 -14.02
N ASP A 320 -15.61 22.02 -13.78
CA ASP A 320 -15.47 23.21 -14.62
C ASP A 320 -14.67 22.95 -15.92
N GLY A 321 -14.11 21.74 -16.12
CA GLY A 321 -13.31 21.38 -17.29
C GLY A 321 -11.98 22.12 -17.40
N THR A 322 -11.50 22.71 -16.29
CA THR A 322 -10.28 23.53 -16.27
C THR A 322 -9.00 22.70 -16.13
N LEU A 323 -9.12 21.46 -15.67
CA LEU A 323 -8.01 20.55 -15.44
C LEU A 323 -7.52 19.94 -16.78
N LYS A 324 -6.37 20.38 -17.28
CA LYS A 324 -5.74 19.81 -18.49
C LYS A 324 -4.80 18.67 -18.11
N TYR A 325 -4.87 17.57 -18.87
CA TYR A 325 -3.96 16.45 -18.69
C TYR A 325 -2.70 16.62 -19.56
N ASP A 326 -1.56 16.79 -18.93
CA ASP A 326 -0.24 16.70 -19.56
C ASP A 326 0.48 15.42 -19.10
N ALA A 327 0.65 14.48 -20.04
CA ALA A 327 1.29 13.20 -19.78
C ALA A 327 2.77 13.34 -19.38
N ALA A 328 3.50 14.30 -19.95
CA ALA A 328 4.92 14.50 -19.65
C ALA A 328 5.10 15.10 -18.25
N ALA A 329 4.29 16.12 -17.92
CA ALA A 329 4.30 16.72 -16.59
C ALA A 329 3.84 15.72 -15.51
N PHE A 330 2.82 14.91 -15.79
CA PHE A 330 2.37 13.87 -14.87
C PHE A 330 3.41 12.75 -14.68
N ALA A 331 4.12 12.34 -15.75
CA ALA A 331 5.21 11.38 -15.64
C ALA A 331 6.38 11.93 -14.80
N GLN A 332 6.72 13.21 -14.95
CA GLN A 332 7.72 13.86 -14.11
C GLN A 332 7.27 13.94 -12.65
N TYR A 333 6.02 14.31 -12.40
CA TYR A 333 5.45 14.34 -11.05
C TYR A 333 5.45 12.95 -10.40
N THR A 334 5.12 11.89 -11.15
CA THR A 334 5.21 10.50 -10.70
C THR A 334 6.62 10.15 -10.22
N ARG A 335 7.66 10.62 -10.92
CA ARG A 335 9.07 10.45 -10.50
C ARG A 335 9.40 11.25 -9.24
N ASN A 336 8.86 12.46 -9.12
CA ASN A 336 8.98 13.26 -7.91
C ASN A 336 8.31 12.57 -6.71
N MET A 337 7.18 11.89 -6.90
CA MET A 337 6.52 11.10 -5.86
C MET A 337 7.34 9.89 -5.43
N LEU A 338 8.05 9.23 -6.34
CA LEU A 338 9.00 8.17 -6.00
C LEU A 338 10.16 8.69 -5.15
N LEU A 339 10.72 9.85 -5.52
CA LEU A 339 11.76 10.53 -4.74
C LEU A 339 11.25 10.92 -3.35
N LEU A 340 10.06 11.52 -3.28
CA LEU A 340 9.41 11.88 -2.02
C LEU A 340 9.23 10.65 -1.11
N LEU A 341 8.77 9.54 -1.67
CA LEU A 341 8.66 8.27 -0.94
C LEU A 341 10.03 7.78 -0.46
N GLY A 342 11.05 7.79 -1.33
CA GLY A 342 12.39 7.35 -0.98
C GLY A 342 13.05 8.21 0.10
N LEU A 343 12.67 9.49 0.20
CA LEU A 343 13.08 10.40 1.27
C LEU A 343 12.25 10.25 2.55
N SER A 344 11.07 9.63 2.49
CA SER A 344 10.11 9.57 3.60
C SER A 344 9.91 8.20 4.22
N GLN A 345 10.32 7.13 3.53
CA GLN A 345 10.02 5.75 3.95
C GLN A 345 11.30 4.97 4.13
N SER A 346 11.41 4.27 5.26
CA SER A 346 12.55 3.44 5.61
C SER A 346 12.43 2.00 5.11
N ASN A 347 11.21 1.56 4.77
CA ASN A 347 10.95 0.19 4.36
C ASN A 347 11.66 -0.17 3.04
N ASN A 348 12.71 -0.99 3.15
CA ASN A 348 13.50 -1.45 2.02
C ASN A 348 12.69 -2.34 1.05
N ALA A 349 11.65 -3.03 1.52
CA ALA A 349 10.81 -3.88 0.69
C ALA A 349 9.93 -3.08 -0.29
N MET A 350 9.75 -1.78 -0.05
CA MET A 350 8.96 -0.92 -0.92
C MET A 350 9.64 -0.66 -2.27
N PHE A 351 10.97 -0.69 -2.32
CA PHE A 351 11.75 -0.31 -3.51
C PHE A 351 12.55 -1.49 -4.08
N LYS A 352 12.77 -1.48 -5.40
CA LYS A 352 13.79 -2.33 -6.02
C LYS A 352 15.19 -1.85 -5.65
N PRO A 353 16.18 -2.76 -5.51
CA PRO A 353 17.57 -2.36 -5.35
C PRO A 353 18.01 -1.42 -6.47
N LEU A 354 18.74 -0.37 -6.11
CA LEU A 354 19.26 0.57 -7.10
C LEU A 354 20.21 -0.10 -8.08
N THR A 355 20.05 0.24 -9.36
CA THR A 355 21.00 -0.13 -10.40
C THR A 355 22.33 0.59 -10.20
N LYS A 356 23.41 0.10 -10.84
CA LYS A 356 24.72 0.79 -10.84
C LYS A 356 24.60 2.24 -11.33
N GLN A 357 23.78 2.47 -12.36
CA GLN A 357 23.53 3.80 -12.89
C GLN A 357 22.74 4.67 -11.90
N GLY A 358 21.79 4.09 -11.15
CA GLY A 358 21.08 4.77 -10.07
C GLY A 358 22.00 5.21 -8.94
N LYS A 359 22.92 4.34 -8.49
CA LYS A 359 23.93 4.69 -7.48
C LYS A 359 24.86 5.81 -7.96
N LEU A 360 25.31 5.74 -9.22
CA LEU A 360 26.12 6.79 -9.83
C LEU A 360 25.35 8.12 -9.86
N TRP A 361 24.09 8.10 -10.28
CA TRP A 361 23.26 9.29 -10.30
C TRP A 361 23.11 9.91 -8.92
N ILE A 362 22.65 9.15 -7.93
CA ILE A 362 22.43 9.69 -6.58
C ILE A 362 23.71 10.23 -5.97
N THR A 363 24.85 9.57 -6.18
CA THR A 363 26.14 10.06 -5.67
C THR A 363 26.59 11.33 -6.37
N SER A 364 26.46 11.41 -7.69
CA SER A 364 26.75 12.63 -8.44
C SER A 364 25.79 13.76 -8.08
N GLU A 365 24.51 13.49 -7.96
CA GLU A 365 23.50 14.46 -7.51
C GLU A 365 23.85 14.97 -6.12
N PHE A 366 24.26 14.09 -5.21
CA PHE A 366 24.70 14.48 -3.87
C PHE A 366 25.99 15.28 -3.87
N ILE A 367 26.90 15.11 -4.83
CA ILE A 367 28.10 15.94 -4.89
C ILE A 367 27.77 17.33 -5.48
N TYR A 368 26.86 17.41 -6.45
CA TYR A 368 26.71 18.59 -7.32
C TYR A 368 25.45 19.43 -7.06
N SER A 369 24.35 18.85 -6.57
CA SER A 369 23.10 19.57 -6.28
C SER A 369 23.02 19.89 -4.79
N ARG A 370 23.00 21.19 -4.47
CA ARG A 370 22.87 21.66 -3.09
C ARG A 370 21.49 21.35 -2.54
N GLU A 371 20.46 21.55 -3.35
CA GLU A 371 19.07 21.26 -2.99
C GLU A 371 18.89 19.77 -2.69
N PHE A 372 19.54 18.89 -3.46
CA PHE A 372 19.51 17.45 -3.17
C PHE A 372 20.28 17.10 -1.90
N GLN A 373 21.47 17.68 -1.68
CA GLN A 373 22.22 17.51 -0.43
C GLN A 373 21.36 17.92 0.77
N ASP A 374 20.76 19.10 0.72
CA ASP A 374 19.96 19.67 1.79
C ASP A 374 18.72 18.80 2.05
N ALA A 375 18.04 18.31 1.02
CA ALA A 375 16.90 17.40 1.15
C ALA A 375 17.29 16.05 1.79
N MET A 376 18.40 15.45 1.36
CA MET A 376 18.89 14.17 1.88
C MET A 376 19.34 14.26 3.33
N ILE A 377 20.07 15.33 3.67
CA ILE A 377 20.53 15.61 5.03
C ILE A 377 19.33 15.89 5.93
N SER A 378 18.39 16.71 5.46
CA SER A 378 17.16 17.00 6.21
C SER A 378 16.40 15.71 6.52
N ALA A 379 16.15 14.88 5.51
CA ALA A 379 15.45 13.62 5.70
C ALA A 379 16.17 12.68 6.70
N ALA A 380 17.49 12.64 6.65
CA ALA A 380 18.30 11.83 7.57
C ALA A 380 18.33 12.39 9.00
N VAL A 381 18.47 13.71 9.17
CA VAL A 381 18.47 14.38 10.48
C VAL A 381 17.15 14.17 11.19
N ALA A 382 16.03 14.32 10.47
CA ALA A 382 14.68 14.10 11.00
C ALA A 382 14.53 12.66 11.53
N SER A 383 14.86 11.68 10.67
CA SER A 383 14.76 10.26 11.02
C SER A 383 15.68 9.86 12.18
N MET A 384 16.89 10.41 12.22
CA MET A 384 17.83 10.20 13.33
C MET A 384 17.27 10.75 14.64
N ARG A 385 16.75 11.99 14.62
CA ARG A 385 16.14 12.59 15.79
C ARG A 385 14.97 11.75 16.29
N ASP A 386 14.04 11.40 15.41
CA ASP A 386 12.86 10.59 15.76
C ASP A 386 13.26 9.25 16.37
N SER A 387 14.31 8.60 15.83
CA SER A 387 14.83 7.34 16.36
C SER A 387 15.38 7.51 17.78
N VAL A 388 16.18 8.55 18.03
CA VAL A 388 16.74 8.82 19.37
C VAL A 388 15.65 9.23 20.36
N ASP A 389 14.68 10.05 19.94
CA ASP A 389 13.54 10.46 20.77
C ASP A 389 12.68 9.24 21.18
N GLN A 390 12.65 8.19 20.35
CA GLN A 390 12.03 6.89 20.66
C GLN A 390 12.91 5.94 21.49
N GLY A 391 14.11 6.37 21.87
CA GLY A 391 15.06 5.58 22.66
C GLY A 391 15.85 4.55 21.87
N ILE A 392 15.90 4.65 20.53
CA ILE A 392 16.71 3.79 19.67
C ILE A 392 18.14 4.32 19.65
N VAL A 393 19.08 3.48 20.07
CA VAL A 393 20.49 3.86 20.28
C VAL A 393 21.50 3.04 19.47
N SER A 394 21.09 1.89 18.93
CA SER A 394 21.96 1.05 18.12
C SER A 394 22.10 1.63 16.70
N ARG A 395 23.29 1.49 16.10
CA ARG A 395 23.52 1.98 14.73
C ARG A 395 22.65 1.22 13.73
N GLU A 396 22.55 -0.10 13.87
CA GLU A 396 21.80 -0.94 12.94
C GLU A 396 20.33 -0.54 12.91
N ASP A 397 19.71 -0.32 14.07
CA ASP A 397 18.31 0.06 14.16
C ASP A 397 18.09 1.51 13.65
N ILE A 398 19.04 2.43 13.92
CA ILE A 398 19.00 3.78 13.35
C ILE A 398 19.09 3.73 11.82
N MET A 399 20.03 2.95 11.28
CA MET A 399 20.18 2.75 9.83
C MET A 399 18.96 2.07 9.22
N GLU A 400 18.29 1.17 9.95
CA GLU A 400 17.04 0.55 9.53
C GLU A 400 15.89 1.56 9.47
N ASN A 401 15.87 2.56 10.35
CA ASN A 401 14.85 3.61 10.37
C ASN A 401 15.13 4.79 9.42
N MET A 402 16.35 4.93 8.91
CA MET A 402 16.69 5.95 7.91
C MET A 402 15.81 5.85 6.65
N PRO A 403 15.56 6.95 5.93
CA PRO A 403 14.85 6.88 4.66
C PRO A 403 15.62 6.07 3.60
N TYR A 404 14.89 5.38 2.72
CA TYR A 404 15.45 4.48 1.71
C TYR A 404 16.59 5.11 0.92
N LEU A 405 16.42 6.33 0.40
CA LEU A 405 17.44 7.03 -0.38
C LEU A 405 18.68 7.37 0.45
N CYS A 406 18.51 7.77 1.71
CA CYS A 406 19.61 8.05 2.63
C CYS A 406 20.48 6.82 2.88
N LYS A 407 19.88 5.63 2.95
CA LYS A 407 20.63 4.36 3.06
C LYS A 407 21.47 4.03 1.82
N GLN A 408 21.15 4.61 0.66
CA GLN A 408 21.85 4.30 -0.59
C GLN A 408 23.17 5.05 -0.74
N ILE A 409 23.41 6.08 0.09
CA ILE A 409 24.66 6.86 0.08
C ILE A 409 25.49 6.49 1.31
N SER A 410 26.52 5.68 1.10
CA SER A 410 27.47 5.31 2.16
C SER A 410 28.17 6.55 2.74
N GLY A 411 28.26 6.64 4.07
CA GLY A 411 28.88 7.77 4.78
C GLY A 411 27.92 8.88 5.18
N LEU A 412 26.72 8.96 4.58
CA LEU A 412 25.74 9.99 4.92
C LEU A 412 25.15 9.77 6.32
N CYS A 413 24.73 8.53 6.62
CA CYS A 413 24.14 8.19 7.91
C CYS A 413 25.13 8.42 9.05
N GLU A 414 26.38 7.99 8.84
CA GLU A 414 27.49 8.13 9.78
C GLU A 414 27.77 9.59 10.13
N ALA A 415 27.79 10.47 9.12
CA ALA A 415 27.97 11.90 9.32
C ALA A 415 26.80 12.53 10.08
N VAL A 416 25.57 12.24 9.67
CA VAL A 416 24.37 12.78 10.32
C VAL A 416 24.27 12.32 11.77
N TYR A 417 24.50 11.03 12.03
CA TYR A 417 24.53 10.46 13.38
C TYR A 417 25.52 11.20 14.28
N THR A 418 26.75 11.39 13.81
CA THR A 418 27.82 12.06 14.57
C THR A 418 27.47 13.52 14.88
N VAL A 419 26.96 14.26 13.89
CA VAL A 419 26.67 15.69 14.04
C VAL A 419 25.45 15.92 14.93
N VAL A 420 24.37 15.17 14.73
CA VAL A 420 23.12 15.31 15.52
C VAL A 420 23.36 14.90 16.97
N ARG A 421 24.13 13.83 17.21
CA ARG A 421 24.53 13.43 18.56
C ARG A 421 25.29 14.54 19.28
N ALA A 422 26.29 15.12 18.63
CA ALA A 422 27.10 16.19 19.21
C ALA A 422 26.28 17.46 19.50
N ALA A 423 25.29 17.76 18.65
CA ALA A 423 24.48 18.96 18.76
C ALA A 423 23.36 18.87 19.81
N ASN A 424 22.72 17.71 19.95
CA ASN A 424 21.45 17.59 20.69
C ASN A 424 21.51 16.69 21.94
N TYR A 425 22.47 15.77 22.04
CA TYR A 425 22.38 14.65 23.00
C TYR A 425 23.57 14.50 23.98
N ASN A 426 24.48 15.50 24.06
CA ASN A 426 25.56 15.61 25.06
C ASN A 426 26.21 14.28 25.50
N ASN A 427 26.75 13.53 24.54
CA ASN A 427 27.46 12.24 24.69
C ASN A 427 26.72 11.08 25.41
N GLY A 428 25.51 11.29 25.93
CA GLY A 428 24.76 10.24 26.62
C GLY A 428 24.04 9.33 25.64
N THR A 429 24.27 8.02 25.75
CA THR A 429 23.46 6.88 25.26
C THR A 429 23.69 6.29 23.86
N CYS A 430 24.48 6.89 22.97
CA CYS A 430 24.72 6.36 21.62
C CYS A 430 26.07 5.64 21.48
N GLU A 431 26.10 4.41 20.94
CA GLU A 431 27.33 3.60 20.81
C GLU A 431 28.38 4.26 19.89
N GLU A 432 29.60 4.44 20.40
CA GLU A 432 30.71 5.12 19.71
C GLU A 432 31.51 4.22 18.76
N TYR A 433 31.47 2.90 18.96
CA TYR A 433 32.50 1.98 18.48
C TYR A 433 32.39 1.56 17.00
N SER A 434 31.62 2.25 16.16
CA SER A 434 31.31 1.77 14.80
C SER A 434 31.70 2.72 13.66
N LEU A 435 32.18 3.93 13.96
CA LEU A 435 32.68 4.88 12.97
C LEU A 435 34.19 4.69 12.77
N SER A 436 34.68 4.77 11.52
CA SER A 436 36.13 4.78 11.28
C SER A 436 36.75 6.05 11.87
N ASP A 437 37.94 5.93 12.44
CA ASP A 437 38.70 7.08 12.97
C ASP A 437 38.90 8.16 11.90
N LEU A 438 39.06 7.77 10.65
CA LEU A 438 39.15 8.66 9.49
C LEU A 438 37.85 9.43 9.22
N THR A 439 36.70 8.77 9.26
CA THR A 439 35.40 9.45 9.09
C THR A 439 35.18 10.44 10.24
N LEU A 440 35.41 10.01 11.48
CA LEU A 440 35.22 10.85 12.67
C LEU A 440 36.16 12.06 12.66
N PHE A 441 37.44 11.87 12.30
CA PHE A 441 38.42 12.95 12.16
C PHE A 441 38.02 13.97 11.08
N ASN A 442 37.57 13.51 9.92
CA ASN A 442 37.09 14.40 8.86
C ASN A 442 35.86 15.21 9.29
N ILE A 443 34.92 14.60 10.01
CA ILE A 443 33.74 15.32 10.53
C ILE A 443 34.17 16.36 11.57
N ILE A 444 35.02 15.97 12.53
CA ILE A 444 35.50 16.86 13.61
C ILE A 444 36.26 18.05 13.04
N SER A 445 37.19 17.82 12.10
CA SER A 445 37.96 18.90 11.48
C SER A 445 37.08 19.90 10.73
N VAL A 446 36.02 19.43 10.07
CA VAL A 446 35.03 20.30 9.42
C VAL A 446 34.25 21.11 10.43
N LEU A 447 33.76 20.50 11.51
CA LEU A 447 32.95 21.20 12.50
C LEU A 447 33.77 22.22 13.31
N ASN A 448 35.03 21.89 13.62
CA ASN A 448 35.94 22.73 14.40
C ASN A 448 36.66 23.82 13.59
N SER A 449 36.62 23.77 12.24
CA SER A 449 37.30 24.77 11.41
C SER A 449 36.54 26.11 11.37
N GLY A 450 37.12 27.19 11.90
CA GLY A 450 36.54 28.55 11.79
C GLY A 450 35.60 28.97 12.94
N CYS A 451 35.12 30.22 12.89
CA CYS A 451 34.35 30.87 13.96
C CYS A 451 32.88 30.38 14.00
N SER A 452 32.64 29.14 14.41
CA SER A 452 31.30 28.69 14.77
C SER A 452 31.02 29.04 16.24
N PRO A 453 29.89 29.68 16.59
CA PRO A 453 29.55 30.06 17.97
C PRO A 453 29.14 28.86 18.86
N HIS A 454 29.23 27.63 18.33
CA HIS A 454 28.81 26.40 19.01
C HIS A 454 30.01 25.45 19.13
N ASN A 455 30.68 25.48 20.28
CA ASN A 455 31.71 24.50 20.63
C ASN A 455 31.05 23.12 20.83
N LEU A 456 30.87 22.37 19.75
CA LEU A 456 30.47 20.96 19.82
C LEU A 456 31.62 20.19 20.50
N GLN A 457 31.39 19.65 21.70
CA GLN A 457 32.37 18.85 22.42
C GLN A 457 32.44 17.44 21.82
N LEU A 458 33.21 17.30 20.75
CA LEU A 458 33.57 16.00 20.17
C LEU A 458 34.89 15.50 20.79
N SER A 459 35.00 14.19 20.99
CA SER A 459 36.23 13.54 21.47
C SER A 459 37.39 13.79 20.51
N SER A 460 38.53 14.27 21.01
CA SER A 460 39.73 14.49 20.19
C SER A 460 40.32 13.17 19.70
N ILE A 461 40.50 13.04 18.38
CA ILE A 461 41.24 11.92 17.79
C ILE A 461 42.66 12.38 17.46
N ASP A 462 43.65 11.54 17.72
CA ASP A 462 45.03 11.77 17.32
C ASP A 462 45.18 11.58 15.80
N GLU A 463 45.52 12.66 15.09
CA GLU A 463 45.75 12.69 13.64
C GLU A 463 46.77 11.65 13.18
N SER A 464 47.78 11.35 14.01
CA SER A 464 48.82 10.37 13.68
C SER A 464 48.31 8.92 13.69
N SER A 465 47.25 8.64 14.45
CA SER A 465 46.60 7.33 14.52
C SER A 465 45.62 7.09 13.36
N VAL A 466 44.99 8.16 12.85
CA VAL A 466 43.95 8.12 11.80
C VAL A 466 44.50 7.63 10.47
N PHE A 467 45.68 8.09 10.09
CA PHE A 467 46.30 7.77 8.80
C PHE A 467 47.31 6.62 8.88
N HIS A 468 47.48 5.97 10.04
CA HIS A 468 48.50 4.95 10.24
C HIS A 468 48.35 3.75 9.28
N SER A 469 47.15 3.47 8.78
CA SER A 469 46.90 2.41 7.80
C SER A 469 47.07 2.85 6.33
N MET A 470 47.46 4.10 6.07
CA MET A 470 47.61 4.69 4.73
C MET A 470 49.06 5.04 4.44
N SER A 471 49.48 4.81 3.20
CA SER A 471 50.75 5.38 2.72
C SER A 471 50.59 6.87 2.40
N ASP A 472 51.68 7.65 2.48
CA ASP A 472 51.67 9.09 2.17
C ASP A 472 51.05 9.42 0.80
N VAL A 473 51.28 8.56 -0.20
CA VAL A 473 50.72 8.70 -1.55
C VAL A 473 49.20 8.50 -1.55
N GLU A 474 48.70 7.55 -0.74
CA GLU A 474 47.26 7.30 -0.60
C GLU A 474 46.58 8.44 0.16
N VAL A 475 47.23 9.00 1.19
CA VAL A 475 46.75 10.19 1.91
C VAL A 475 46.62 11.38 0.95
N LEU A 476 47.67 11.69 0.18
CA LEU A 476 47.64 12.76 -0.81
C LEU A 476 46.55 12.57 -1.87
N ARG A 477 46.34 11.33 -2.33
CA ARG A 477 45.30 11.00 -3.31
C ARG A 477 43.90 11.16 -2.73
N PHE A 478 43.69 10.68 -1.50
CA PHE A 478 42.45 10.82 -0.76
C PHE A 478 42.10 12.29 -0.54
N ASP A 479 43.02 13.08 0.02
CA ASP A 479 42.81 14.50 0.28
C ASP A 479 42.54 15.28 -1.00
N LYS A 480 43.27 14.98 -2.08
CA LYS A 480 43.02 15.61 -3.38
C LYS A 480 41.61 15.31 -3.89
N LEU A 481 41.15 14.05 -3.81
CA LEU A 481 39.81 13.67 -4.27
C LEU A 481 38.72 14.27 -3.39
N LYS A 482 38.93 14.28 -2.08
CA LYS A 482 38.05 14.93 -1.08
C LYS A 482 37.87 16.42 -1.38
N GLU A 483 38.98 17.13 -1.59
CA GLU A 483 38.97 18.57 -1.92
C GLU A 483 38.41 18.85 -3.32
N ASP A 484 38.67 17.99 -4.30
CA ASP A 484 38.06 18.08 -5.63
C ASP A 484 36.53 17.96 -5.54
N ALA A 485 36.03 17.01 -4.75
CA ALA A 485 34.59 16.79 -4.55
C ALA A 485 33.93 17.96 -3.79
N LEU A 486 34.61 18.52 -2.77
CA LEU A 486 34.11 19.71 -2.07
C LEU A 486 34.09 20.93 -3.00
N ARG A 487 35.12 21.12 -3.82
CA ARG A 487 35.10 22.20 -4.83
C ARG A 487 33.95 22.00 -5.83
N ALA A 488 33.68 20.76 -6.23
CA ALA A 488 32.54 20.45 -7.09
C ALA A 488 31.20 20.81 -6.43
N SER A 489 30.99 20.61 -5.12
CA SER A 489 29.73 20.99 -4.48
C SER A 489 29.47 22.51 -4.41
N HIS A 490 30.49 23.32 -4.66
CA HIS A 490 30.39 24.78 -4.60
C HIS A 490 30.30 25.45 -5.96
N GLN A 491 30.70 24.77 -7.03
CA GLN A 491 30.71 25.32 -8.37
C GLN A 491 29.32 25.28 -9.02
N SER A 492 29.04 26.28 -9.87
CA SER A 492 27.92 26.20 -10.82
C SER A 492 28.43 25.52 -12.07
N HIS A 493 27.86 24.38 -12.41
CA HIS A 493 28.39 23.50 -13.45
C HIS A 493 27.64 23.59 -14.79
N GLY A 494 26.62 24.44 -14.87
CA GLY A 494 25.72 24.46 -16.03
C GLY A 494 25.20 23.05 -16.36
N ASP A 495 25.18 22.71 -17.65
CA ASP A 495 24.67 21.43 -18.15
C ASP A 495 25.75 20.35 -18.41
N ASP A 496 26.97 20.46 -17.85
CA ASP A 496 28.05 19.48 -18.07
C ASP A 496 27.87 18.19 -17.25
N VAL A 497 26.93 17.36 -17.68
CA VAL A 497 26.59 16.09 -17.03
C VAL A 497 27.73 15.07 -17.08
N HIS A 498 28.61 15.10 -18.09
CA HIS A 498 29.71 14.14 -18.19
C HIS A 498 30.74 14.34 -17.08
N SER A 499 31.18 15.58 -16.87
CA SER A 499 32.10 15.91 -15.78
C SER A 499 31.52 15.55 -14.41
N MET A 500 30.22 15.83 -14.19
CA MET A 500 29.51 15.49 -12.96
C MET A 500 29.49 13.99 -12.67
N TYR A 501 29.22 13.16 -13.70
CA TYR A 501 29.27 11.70 -13.55
C TYR A 501 30.68 11.16 -13.43
N ASP A 502 31.68 11.77 -14.06
CA ASP A 502 33.06 11.34 -13.91
C ASP A 502 33.55 11.55 -12.48
N MET A 503 33.20 12.66 -11.84
CA MET A 503 33.51 12.88 -10.42
C MET A 503 32.78 11.87 -9.51
N GLY A 504 31.46 11.69 -9.68
CA GLY A 504 30.72 10.68 -8.89
C GLY A 504 31.27 9.26 -9.08
N ARG A 505 31.72 8.92 -10.30
CA ARG A 505 32.38 7.64 -10.59
C ARG A 505 33.74 7.53 -9.93
N ARG A 506 34.54 8.61 -9.90
CA ARG A 506 35.82 8.64 -9.19
C ARG A 506 35.62 8.38 -7.70
N VAL A 507 34.67 9.06 -7.07
CA VAL A 507 34.34 8.86 -5.65
C VAL A 507 33.84 7.43 -5.39
N LEU A 508 32.88 6.92 -6.17
CA LEU A 508 32.35 5.56 -5.98
C LEU A 508 33.37 4.43 -6.20
N ARG A 509 34.44 4.68 -6.95
CA ARG A 509 35.52 3.71 -7.18
C ARG A 509 36.59 3.76 -6.09
N ASP A 510 36.61 4.82 -5.29
CA ASP A 510 37.57 4.96 -4.20
C ASP A 510 37.16 4.07 -3.01
N ARG A 511 38.16 3.51 -2.32
CA ARG A 511 37.91 2.64 -1.15
C ARG A 511 37.38 3.43 0.05
N TYR A 512 37.64 4.75 0.09
CA TYR A 512 37.20 5.68 1.14
C TYR A 512 36.01 6.54 0.69
N CYS A 513 35.17 6.02 -0.21
CA CYS A 513 34.02 6.76 -0.71
C CYS A 513 33.09 7.23 0.42
N SER A 514 32.89 6.39 1.44
CA SER A 514 32.13 6.70 2.66
C SER A 514 32.71 7.91 3.38
N ASP A 515 34.03 7.94 3.63
CA ASP A 515 34.68 9.04 4.35
C ASP A 515 34.59 10.37 3.58
N ILE A 516 34.70 10.31 2.24
CA ILE A 516 34.55 11.50 1.38
C ILE A 516 33.11 12.04 1.43
N ILE A 517 32.11 11.16 1.35
CA ILE A 517 30.71 11.57 1.46
C ILE A 517 30.42 12.12 2.85
N ALA A 518 30.92 11.49 3.90
CA ALA A 518 30.75 11.95 5.27
C ALA A 518 31.34 13.36 5.47
N TYR A 519 32.51 13.63 4.89
CA TYR A 519 33.12 14.95 4.85
C TYR A 519 32.22 16.00 4.16
N LEU A 520 31.67 15.67 2.99
CA LEU A 520 30.75 16.56 2.26
C LEU A 520 29.46 16.82 3.05
N ALA A 521 28.89 15.77 3.66
CA ALA A 521 27.71 15.87 4.49
C ALA A 521 27.95 16.78 5.70
N ALA A 522 29.08 16.63 6.41
CA ALA A 522 29.44 17.49 7.53
C ALA A 522 29.58 18.96 7.12
N HIS A 523 30.19 19.24 5.96
CA HIS A 523 30.28 20.60 5.42
C HIS A 523 28.92 21.20 5.12
N SER A 524 28.02 20.40 4.53
CA SER A 524 26.67 20.85 4.23
C SER A 524 25.87 21.10 5.50
N ILE A 525 25.90 20.19 6.49
CA ILE A 525 25.20 20.38 7.78
C ILE A 525 25.67 21.66 8.48
N LYS A 526 26.99 21.88 8.54
CA LYS A 526 27.56 23.10 9.11
C LYS A 526 27.10 24.37 8.38
N ARG A 527 27.05 24.32 7.05
CA ARG A 527 26.55 25.46 6.25
C ARG A 527 25.09 25.74 6.56
N THR A 528 24.26 24.70 6.60
CA THR A 528 22.82 24.83 6.84
C THR A 528 22.55 25.29 8.27
N SER A 529 23.33 24.84 9.26
CA SER A 529 23.21 25.28 10.66
C SER A 529 23.54 26.76 10.85
N VAL A 530 24.58 27.24 10.17
CA VAL A 530 24.95 28.67 10.19
C VAL A 530 23.82 29.52 9.61
N ARG A 531 23.11 29.02 8.59
CA ARG A 531 21.95 29.70 7.99
C ARG A 531 20.72 29.65 8.90
N ALA A 532 20.49 28.54 9.59
CA ALA A 532 19.35 28.34 10.48
C ALA A 532 19.54 28.97 11.87
N GLY A 533 20.72 29.52 12.17
CA GLY A 533 21.05 30.19 13.44
C GLY A 533 21.42 29.23 14.57
N THR A 534 20.91 27.99 14.58
CA THR A 534 21.28 26.93 15.53
C THR A 534 21.20 25.54 14.88
N MET A 535 21.79 24.52 15.50
CA MET A 535 21.60 23.12 15.07
C MET A 535 20.22 22.56 15.43
N SER A 536 19.58 23.08 16.48
CA SER A 536 18.22 22.67 16.89
C SER A 536 17.15 23.07 15.87
N THR A 537 17.31 24.23 15.22
CA THR A 537 16.39 24.70 14.15
C THR A 537 16.50 23.87 12.86
N LEU A 538 17.62 23.16 12.63
CA LEU A 538 17.72 22.19 11.54
C LEU A 538 16.83 20.96 11.74
N CYS A 539 16.38 20.71 12.97
CA CYS A 539 15.56 19.55 13.29
C CYS A 539 14.06 19.87 13.28
N GLU A 540 13.66 21.08 12.89
CA GLU A 540 12.27 21.49 12.81
C GLU A 540 11.62 20.96 11.53
N ASN A 541 10.50 20.24 11.71
CA ASN A 541 9.77 19.57 10.63
C ASN A 541 9.45 20.49 9.43
N GLU A 542 9.19 21.77 9.67
CA GLU A 542 8.90 22.75 8.62
C GLU A 542 10.12 23.07 7.74
N VAL A 543 11.27 23.34 8.36
CA VAL A 543 12.54 23.61 7.64
C VAL A 543 12.95 22.39 6.81
N LEU A 544 12.78 21.20 7.39
CA LEU A 544 13.11 19.91 6.78
C LEU A 544 12.26 19.60 5.55
N ASP A 545 10.95 19.84 5.63
CA ASP A 545 10.03 19.57 4.52
C ASP A 545 10.19 20.58 3.38
N ASN A 546 10.48 21.84 3.72
CA ASN A 546 10.74 22.87 2.72
C ASN A 546 11.97 22.55 1.87
N ALA A 547 13.06 22.03 2.47
CA ALA A 547 14.24 21.60 1.70
C ALA A 547 13.92 20.48 0.70
N ILE A 548 13.07 19.52 1.09
CA ILE A 548 12.61 18.45 0.20
C ILE A 548 11.71 19.01 -0.91
N ALA A 549 10.77 19.89 -0.56
CA ALA A 549 9.88 20.52 -1.53
C ALA A 549 10.66 21.35 -2.56
N ASP A 550 11.66 22.12 -2.13
CA ASP A 550 12.53 22.92 -2.99
C ASP A 550 13.30 22.06 -4.00
N TYR A 551 13.89 20.94 -3.56
CA TYR A 551 14.55 20.02 -4.49
C TYR A 551 13.60 19.41 -5.53
N LEU A 552 12.40 18.98 -5.11
CA LEU A 552 11.43 18.38 -6.02
C LEU A 552 10.87 19.37 -7.05
N GLN A 553 10.85 20.65 -6.71
CA GLN A 553 10.47 21.73 -7.63
C GLN A 553 11.63 22.22 -8.51
N THR A 554 12.88 21.95 -8.14
CA THR A 554 14.07 22.37 -8.89
C THR A 554 14.29 21.47 -10.11
N ASP A 555 14.51 22.05 -11.29
CA ASP A 555 14.88 21.31 -12.50
C ASP A 555 16.35 20.87 -12.46
N SER A 556 16.59 19.67 -11.93
CA SER A 556 17.93 19.07 -11.92
C SER A 556 18.28 18.46 -13.27
N VAL A 557 19.35 18.98 -13.89
CA VAL A 557 19.93 18.48 -15.15
C VAL A 557 20.41 17.04 -14.98
N LEU A 558 21.04 16.73 -13.85
CA LEU A 558 21.51 15.37 -13.53
C LEU A 558 20.36 14.39 -13.40
N ARG A 559 19.32 14.75 -12.64
CA ARG A 559 18.10 13.93 -12.49
C ARG A 559 17.44 13.68 -13.84
N ASN A 560 17.24 14.74 -14.63
CA ASN A 560 16.59 14.65 -15.93
C ASN A 560 17.39 13.78 -16.90
N HIS A 561 18.71 13.95 -16.97
CA HIS A 561 19.59 13.11 -17.78
C HIS A 561 19.66 11.67 -17.28
N ALA A 562 19.71 11.44 -15.96
CA ALA A 562 19.72 10.12 -15.35
C ALA A 562 18.48 9.32 -15.76
N PHE A 563 17.30 9.95 -15.66
CA PHE A 563 16.04 9.35 -16.05
C PHE A 563 15.95 9.08 -17.55
N ALA A 564 16.49 9.98 -18.39
CA ALA A 564 16.60 9.74 -19.83
C ALA A 564 17.49 8.52 -20.17
N ARG A 565 18.49 8.21 -19.33
CA ARG A 565 19.40 7.06 -19.50
C ARG A 565 19.05 5.84 -18.63
N ASN A 566 17.79 5.69 -18.22
CA ASN A 566 17.30 4.53 -17.46
C ASN A 566 17.93 4.34 -16.06
N ALA A 567 18.51 5.38 -15.44
CA ALA A 567 18.66 5.37 -13.99
C ALA A 567 17.25 5.46 -13.40
N LYS A 568 16.80 4.47 -12.62
CA LYS A 568 15.42 4.46 -12.10
C LYS A 568 15.41 4.09 -10.63
N LEU A 569 14.67 4.90 -9.87
CA LEU A 569 14.11 4.53 -8.58
C LEU A 569 12.76 3.87 -8.90
N GLU A 570 12.59 2.60 -8.54
CA GLU A 570 11.38 1.84 -8.86
C GLU A 570 10.83 1.19 -7.61
N LEU A 571 9.49 1.11 -7.52
CA LEU A 571 8.83 0.30 -6.50
C LEU A 571 9.09 -1.19 -6.78
N ALA A 572 9.12 -1.97 -5.71
CA ALA A 572 9.16 -3.42 -5.84
C ALA A 572 7.90 -3.93 -6.56
N ASP A 573 8.05 -5.02 -7.32
CA ASP A 573 6.98 -5.53 -8.19
C ASP A 573 5.72 -5.97 -7.40
N LYS A 574 5.90 -6.25 -6.12
CA LYS A 574 4.87 -6.67 -5.18
C LYS A 574 4.85 -5.74 -3.98
N GLN A 575 3.65 -5.35 -3.54
CA GLN A 575 3.45 -4.48 -2.38
C GLN A 575 2.35 -5.03 -1.46
N GLU A 576 2.48 -4.73 -0.18
CA GLU A 576 1.39 -4.88 0.78
C GLU A 576 0.46 -3.67 0.67
N CYS A 577 -0.82 -3.91 0.35
CA CYS A 577 -1.81 -2.85 0.12
C CYS A 577 -3.07 -3.11 0.95
N GLU A 578 -3.56 -2.05 1.59
CA GLU A 578 -4.85 -2.01 2.26
C GLU A 578 -6.00 -2.07 1.24
N ILE A 579 -6.97 -2.96 1.49
CA ILE A 579 -8.25 -3.08 0.81
C ILE A 579 -9.24 -2.16 1.53
N SER A 580 -9.21 -0.88 1.17
CA SER A 580 -10.07 0.15 1.76
C SER A 580 -11.03 0.76 0.74
N CYS A 581 -10.54 1.27 -0.38
CA CYS A 581 -11.39 1.94 -1.38
C CYS A 581 -11.41 1.19 -2.72
N ASP A 582 -12.38 1.52 -3.57
CA ASP A 582 -12.57 0.90 -4.90
C ASP A 582 -12.91 -0.61 -4.82
N VAL A 583 -13.69 -1.00 -3.81
CA VAL A 583 -14.07 -2.40 -3.55
C VAL A 583 -15.56 -2.58 -3.77
N GLN A 584 -15.94 -3.67 -4.44
CA GLN A 584 -17.32 -4.08 -4.58
C GLN A 584 -17.65 -5.16 -3.55
N ALA A 585 -18.54 -4.84 -2.61
CA ALA A 585 -19.07 -5.80 -1.64
C ALA A 585 -20.43 -6.33 -2.12
N GLU A 586 -20.59 -7.65 -2.14
CA GLU A 586 -21.85 -8.33 -2.46
C GLU A 586 -22.20 -9.34 -1.37
N VAL A 587 -23.46 -9.37 -0.95
CA VAL A 587 -23.98 -10.43 -0.06
C VAL A 587 -24.56 -11.54 -0.93
N CYS A 588 -23.92 -12.70 -0.90
CA CYS A 588 -24.31 -13.87 -1.67
C CYS A 588 -24.96 -14.93 -0.77
N VAL A 589 -25.92 -15.66 -1.33
CA VAL A 589 -26.58 -16.79 -0.65
C VAL A 589 -26.18 -18.07 -1.37
N PHE A 590 -25.61 -19.01 -0.63
CA PHE A 590 -25.16 -20.31 -1.11
C PHE A 590 -25.96 -21.44 -0.45
N PRO A 591 -26.29 -22.51 -1.17
CA PRO A 591 -26.77 -23.73 -0.53
C PRO A 591 -25.67 -24.31 0.34
N GLU A 592 -25.99 -24.73 1.57
CA GLU A 592 -25.05 -25.40 2.47
C GLU A 592 -24.56 -26.70 1.81
N LEU A 593 -23.27 -26.73 1.49
CA LEU A 593 -22.58 -27.93 1.06
C LEU A 593 -21.85 -28.48 2.27
N GLU A 594 -22.25 -29.66 2.73
CA GLU A 594 -21.41 -30.47 3.62
C GLU A 594 -20.12 -30.81 2.87
N TYR A 595 -19.07 -30.04 3.10
CA TYR A 595 -17.74 -30.47 2.72
C TYR A 595 -17.39 -31.65 3.60
N ALA A 596 -17.01 -32.78 2.98
CA ALA A 596 -16.29 -33.80 3.71
C ALA A 596 -15.04 -33.12 4.28
N THR A 597 -15.02 -32.90 5.59
CA THR A 597 -13.79 -32.63 6.32
C THR A 597 -12.79 -33.68 5.83
N PRO A 598 -11.64 -33.29 5.26
CA PRO A 598 -10.66 -34.28 4.85
C PRO A 598 -10.40 -35.13 6.09
N ARG A 599 -10.65 -36.44 5.99
CA ARG A 599 -10.34 -37.40 7.05
C ARG A 599 -8.88 -37.14 7.40
N SER A 600 -8.69 -36.57 8.58
CA SER A 600 -7.40 -36.21 9.13
C SER A 600 -6.63 -37.51 9.32
N ASP A 601 -5.69 -37.79 8.42
CA ASP A 601 -4.53 -38.62 8.74
C ASP A 601 -3.25 -38.17 7.99
N THR A 602 -3.32 -37.16 7.11
CA THR A 602 -2.13 -36.57 6.48
C THR A 602 -2.28 -35.08 6.17
N SER A 603 -2.75 -34.27 7.11
CA SER A 603 -2.50 -32.82 7.06
C SER A 603 -1.32 -32.51 7.97
N LEU A 604 -0.28 -31.93 7.37
CA LEU A 604 0.89 -31.35 8.03
C LEU A 604 0.57 -29.98 8.67
N ASP A 605 -0.68 -29.70 9.04
CA ASP A 605 -1.05 -28.46 9.73
C ASP A 605 -1.20 -28.73 11.23
N ALA A 606 -0.06 -28.91 11.89
CA ALA A 606 0.00 -28.59 13.30
C ALA A 606 0.03 -27.06 13.45
N PRO A 607 -0.79 -26.44 14.31
CA PRO A 607 -0.58 -25.07 14.74
C PRO A 607 0.63 -25.08 15.69
N LYS A 608 1.83 -25.13 15.13
CA LYS A 608 3.05 -24.83 15.85
C LYS A 608 3.57 -23.49 15.35
N VAL A 609 3.19 -22.46 16.12
CA VAL A 609 4.05 -21.33 16.49
C VAL A 609 4.90 -20.78 15.35
N ALA A 610 4.38 -19.74 14.71
CA ALA A 610 5.20 -18.60 14.32
C ALA A 610 4.74 -17.39 15.14
N GLU A 611 4.92 -17.46 16.47
CA GLU A 611 5.42 -16.28 17.18
C GLU A 611 6.79 -15.97 16.56
N VAL A 612 6.79 -15.16 15.50
CA VAL A 612 7.99 -14.37 15.23
C VAL A 612 7.96 -13.27 16.27
N ARG A 613 8.65 -13.55 17.37
CA ARG A 613 9.13 -12.62 18.39
C ARG A 613 9.19 -11.19 17.85
N ALA A 614 8.35 -10.34 18.43
CA ALA A 614 8.79 -9.01 18.81
C ALA A 614 9.91 -9.19 19.86
N GLU A 615 11.13 -9.46 19.42
CA GLU A 615 12.30 -9.35 20.27
C GLU A 615 12.66 -7.86 20.33
N ARG A 616 12.09 -7.18 21.33
CA ARG A 616 12.81 -6.11 22.02
C ARG A 616 14.17 -6.68 22.43
N ARG A 617 15.23 -6.34 21.71
CA ARG A 617 16.59 -6.43 22.25
C ARG A 617 16.75 -5.31 23.27
N ALA A 618 16.54 -5.65 24.53
CA ALA A 618 17.08 -4.91 25.66
C ALA A 618 17.92 -5.88 26.50
N ALA A 619 19.15 -5.43 26.79
CA ALA A 619 20.09 -5.92 27.80
C ALA A 619 20.64 -7.36 27.65
N GLY A 620 21.85 -7.43 27.09
CA GLY A 620 22.79 -8.49 27.44
C GLY A 620 23.13 -8.40 28.94
N LEU A 621 22.72 -9.39 29.71
CA LEU A 621 23.34 -9.71 30.99
C LEU A 621 24.33 -10.86 30.78
N SER A 622 25.56 -10.57 31.21
CA SER A 622 26.78 -11.36 31.12
C SER A 622 26.66 -12.81 31.63
N PRO A 623 27.39 -13.78 31.06
CA PRO A 623 27.59 -15.10 31.66
C PRO A 623 28.71 -15.04 32.70
N GLY A 624 28.39 -15.34 33.95
CA GLY A 624 29.42 -15.42 34.99
C GLY A 624 28.89 -15.76 36.38
N ALA A 625 28.37 -16.96 36.57
CA ALA A 625 28.28 -17.56 37.90
C ALA A 625 28.30 -19.10 37.79
N ALA A 626 29.51 -19.67 37.79
CA ALA A 626 29.76 -21.03 38.24
C ALA A 626 31.06 -21.03 39.06
N SER A 627 30.88 -21.04 40.38
CA SER A 627 31.65 -21.75 41.40
C SER A 627 33.19 -21.69 41.39
N ALA A 628 33.76 -20.92 42.32
CA ALA A 628 34.77 -21.30 43.35
C ALA A 628 35.55 -20.06 43.82
#